data_AF-A0A5E8EXC4-F1
#
_entry.id   AF-A0A5E8EXC4-F1
#
_cell.length_a   1.000
_cell.length_b   1.000
_cell.length_c   1.000
_cell.angle_alpha   90.00
_cell.angle_beta   90.00
_cell.angle_gamma   90.00
#
_symmetry.space_group_name_H-M   'P 1'
#
loop_
_entity.id
_entity.type
_entity.pdbx_description
1 polymer ?
#
loop_
_entity_poly.entity_id
_entity_poly.type
_entity_poly.pdbx_seq_one_letter_code
_entity_poly.pdbx_strand_id
1 'polypeptide(L)'
;MAAMANELGYRTARDLFLACPAIARDMKSPAAAQPPLEFCRALLAGRVPEEAVTFCAYLLPERAAVWWGHECLSHLAELLAERDFELLALVSDWVGEPGNPRHRAALSSAIDPSPATPAAWIALSAAWRDPAFDMLSTGFPAAHAVNAGILAGLARVSTADRFAVLSAFVEMGIQMAEMEAQRQSVDAY
;
A
#
# COMPACT_ATOMS: atom_id res chain seq x y z
N MET A 1 6.72 17.14 29.51
CA MET A 1 7.41 16.18 28.62
C MET A 1 6.46 15.84 27.49
N ALA A 2 6.74 16.36 26.31
CA ALA A 2 5.86 16.35 25.15
C ALA A 2 5.64 14.93 24.64
N ALA A 3 4.39 14.47 24.66
CA ALA A 3 3.96 13.34 23.86
C ALA A 3 3.80 13.85 22.42
N MET A 4 4.87 13.74 21.63
CA MET A 4 4.79 14.00 20.19
C MET A 4 3.90 12.92 19.57
N ALA A 5 2.80 13.36 18.97
CA ALA A 5 1.88 12.52 18.21
C ALA A 5 2.62 11.99 16.97
N ASN A 6 2.75 10.67 16.84
CA ASN A 6 3.54 10.08 15.77
C ASN A 6 2.70 9.96 14.49
N GLU A 7 2.97 10.87 13.57
CA GLU A 7 3.13 10.70 12.12
C GLU A 7 1.97 10.17 11.25
N LEU A 8 1.12 9.26 11.72
CA LEU A 8 -0.11 8.86 10.98
C LEU A 8 -1.31 8.68 11.92
N GLY A 9 -1.18 9.17 13.17
CA GLY A 9 -2.15 8.98 14.25
C GLY A 9 -1.89 7.74 15.12
N TYR A 10 -0.93 6.89 14.76
CA TYR A 10 -0.57 5.66 15.48
C TYR A 10 0.73 5.84 16.26
N ARG A 11 0.69 5.71 17.59
CA ARG A 11 1.90 5.80 18.43
C ARG A 11 2.71 4.51 18.42
N THR A 12 2.04 3.38 18.25
CA THR A 12 2.65 2.05 18.22
C THR A 12 2.08 1.21 17.08
N ALA A 13 2.79 0.17 16.65
CA ALA A 13 2.25 -0.81 15.71
C ALA A 13 0.97 -1.46 16.25
N ARG A 14 0.87 -1.66 17.57
CA ARG A 14 -0.37 -2.14 18.21
C ARG A 14 -1.56 -1.22 17.96
N ASP A 15 -1.37 0.09 17.93
CA ASP A 15 -2.47 1.03 17.66
C ASP A 15 -3.02 0.82 16.24
N LEU A 16 -2.15 0.56 15.25
CA LEU A 16 -2.58 0.23 13.89
C LEU A 16 -3.38 -1.08 13.85
N PHE A 17 -2.91 -2.14 14.52
CA PHE A 17 -3.62 -3.42 14.59
C PHE A 17 -5.00 -3.28 15.25
N LEU A 18 -5.14 -2.41 16.26
CA LEU A 18 -6.43 -2.13 16.91
C LEU A 18 -7.36 -1.33 15.99
N ALA A 19 -6.83 -0.36 15.25
CA ALA A 19 -7.61 0.46 14.34
C ALA A 19 -8.01 -0.29 13.05
N CYS A 20 -7.16 -1.20 12.58
CA CYS A 20 -7.39 -2.02 11.39
C CYS A 20 -7.14 -3.51 11.68
N PRO A 21 -8.08 -4.21 12.35
CA PRO A 21 -7.91 -5.63 12.68
C PRO A 21 -7.73 -6.56 11.46
N ALA A 22 -8.14 -6.10 10.28
CA ALA A 22 -7.97 -6.81 9.01
C ALA A 22 -6.52 -7.20 8.71
N ILE A 23 -5.54 -6.43 9.20
CA ILE A 23 -4.10 -6.69 8.99
C ILE A 23 -3.67 -8.07 9.51
N ALA A 24 -4.31 -8.58 10.55
CA ALA A 24 -4.01 -9.90 11.13
C ALA A 24 -4.40 -11.08 10.22
N ARG A 25 -5.15 -10.81 9.14
CA ARG A 25 -5.43 -11.80 8.09
C ARG A 25 -4.28 -11.91 7.10
N ASP A 26 -3.56 -10.81 6.86
CA ASP A 26 -2.53 -10.69 5.82
C ASP A 26 -1.11 -10.93 6.33
N MET A 27 -0.88 -10.81 7.64
CA MET A 27 0.42 -11.10 8.27
C MET A 27 0.28 -11.84 9.61
N LYS A 28 1.35 -12.51 10.03
CA LYS A 28 1.41 -13.34 11.24
C LYS A 28 2.25 -12.73 12.36
N SER A 29 3.14 -11.78 12.08
CA SER A 29 3.89 -11.12 13.15
C SER A 29 2.94 -10.44 14.14
N PRO A 30 3.18 -10.60 15.46
CA PRO A 30 2.29 -10.07 16.47
C PRO A 30 2.39 -8.56 16.56
N ALA A 31 1.26 -7.92 16.90
CA ALA A 31 1.22 -6.51 17.24
C ALA A 31 2.20 -6.19 18.39
N ALA A 32 3.12 -5.27 18.16
CA ALA A 32 4.11 -4.86 19.15
C ALA A 32 3.90 -3.41 19.62
N ALA A 33 4.42 -3.11 20.81
CA ALA A 33 4.36 -1.77 21.40
C ALA A 33 5.43 -0.80 20.84
N GLN A 34 6.20 -1.23 19.85
CA GLN A 34 7.22 -0.40 19.22
C GLN A 34 6.60 0.63 18.26
N PRO A 35 7.27 1.77 18.02
CA PRO A 35 6.86 2.75 17.02
C PRO A 35 6.63 2.10 15.63
N PRO A 36 5.66 2.56 14.83
CA PRO A 36 5.31 1.91 13.56
C PRO A 36 6.49 1.75 12.58
N LEU A 37 7.33 2.78 12.41
CA LEU A 37 8.46 2.71 11.48
C LEU A 37 9.57 1.77 11.98
N GLU A 38 9.80 1.72 13.30
CA GLU A 38 10.70 0.73 13.90
C GLU A 38 10.14 -0.70 13.73
N PHE A 39 8.82 -0.88 13.86
CA PHE A 39 8.16 -2.16 13.58
C PHE A 39 8.38 -2.60 12.14
N CYS A 40 8.19 -1.70 11.19
CA CYS A 40 8.40 -1.98 9.77
C CYS A 40 9.84 -2.43 9.47
N ARG A 41 10.84 -1.69 9.99
CA ARG A 41 12.26 -2.05 9.84
C ARG A 41 12.59 -3.40 10.51
N ALA A 42 12.00 -3.68 11.67
CA ALA A 42 12.16 -4.96 12.36
C ALA A 42 11.54 -6.14 11.57
N LEU A 43 10.41 -5.93 10.89
CA LEU A 43 9.81 -6.92 10.00
C LEU A 43 10.74 -7.23 8.82
N LEU A 44 11.30 -6.19 8.18
CA LEU A 44 12.21 -6.34 7.04
C LEU A 44 13.49 -7.10 7.41
N ALA A 45 14.00 -6.91 8.64
CA ALA A 45 15.15 -7.67 9.16
C ALA A 45 14.76 -9.05 9.73
N GLY A 46 13.46 -9.38 9.73
CA GLY A 46 12.90 -10.55 10.38
C GLY A 46 12.89 -11.81 9.51
N ARG A 47 12.11 -12.79 9.96
CA ARG A 47 11.97 -14.10 9.28
C ARG A 47 11.09 -14.06 8.04
N VAL A 48 10.18 -13.10 7.95
CA VAL A 48 9.22 -12.94 6.85
C VAL A 48 9.25 -11.47 6.42
N PRO A 49 10.29 -11.06 5.67
CA PRO A 49 10.50 -9.65 5.32
C PRO A 49 9.36 -9.07 4.47
N GLU A 50 8.59 -9.91 3.75
CA GLU A 50 7.40 -9.51 2.99
C GLU A 50 6.32 -8.89 3.88
N GLU A 51 6.26 -9.24 5.17
CA GLU A 51 5.30 -8.63 6.09
C GLU A 51 5.57 -7.14 6.31
N ALA A 52 6.77 -6.64 6.03
CA ALA A 52 7.06 -5.21 6.03
C ALA A 52 6.28 -4.47 4.93
N VAL A 53 6.14 -5.06 3.73
CA VAL A 53 5.27 -4.54 2.66
C VAL A 53 3.81 -4.53 3.13
N THR A 54 3.36 -5.62 3.73
CA THR A 54 2.01 -5.71 4.29
C THR A 54 1.77 -4.62 5.32
N PHE A 55 2.70 -4.44 6.27
CA PHE A 55 2.54 -3.41 7.29
C PHE A 55 2.54 -1.99 6.71
N CYS A 56 3.43 -1.67 5.76
CA CYS A 56 3.44 -0.39 5.06
C CYS A 56 2.11 -0.10 4.35
N ALA A 57 1.53 -1.09 3.67
CA ALA A 57 0.27 -0.92 2.95
C ALA A 57 -0.88 -0.49 3.87
N TYR A 58 -0.90 -0.99 5.11
CA TYR A 58 -1.90 -0.65 6.12
C TYR A 58 -1.57 0.62 6.89
N LEU A 59 -0.28 0.94 7.03
CA LEU A 59 0.18 2.12 7.73
C LEU A 59 -0.17 3.39 6.95
N LEU A 60 0.09 3.40 5.64
CA LEU A 60 -0.08 4.57 4.78
C LEU A 60 -1.56 4.96 4.61
N PRO A 61 -1.88 6.27 4.51
CA PRO A 61 -3.19 6.73 4.07
C PRO A 61 -3.50 6.16 2.67
N GLU A 62 -4.78 5.88 2.39
CA GLU A 62 -5.22 5.18 1.18
C GLU A 62 -4.57 5.72 -0.10
N ARG A 63 -4.64 7.04 -0.36
CA ARG A 63 -4.03 7.66 -1.54
C ARG A 63 -2.51 7.44 -1.62
N ALA A 64 -1.81 7.58 -0.49
CA ALA A 64 -0.37 7.38 -0.44
C ALA A 64 0.01 5.91 -0.63
N ALA A 65 -0.77 4.98 -0.07
CA ALA A 65 -0.58 3.54 -0.26
C ALA A 65 -0.75 3.12 -1.73
N VAL A 66 -1.78 3.65 -2.41
CA VAL A 66 -1.98 3.43 -3.85
C VAL A 66 -0.82 3.97 -4.67
N TRP A 67 -0.39 5.21 -4.41
CA TRP A 67 0.75 5.81 -5.09
C TRP A 67 2.05 5.05 -4.85
N TRP A 68 2.31 4.62 -3.61
CA TRP A 68 3.44 3.77 -3.28
C TRP A 68 3.42 2.45 -4.07
N GLY A 69 2.27 1.79 -4.16
CA GLY A 69 2.10 0.59 -4.98
C GLY A 69 2.36 0.84 -6.47
N HIS A 70 1.88 1.97 -7.00
CA HIS A 70 2.19 2.42 -8.37
C HIS A 70 3.71 2.58 -8.58
N GLU A 71 4.40 3.26 -7.67
CA GLU A 71 5.84 3.48 -7.78
C GLU A 71 6.62 2.16 -7.68
N CYS A 72 6.24 1.26 -6.76
CA CYS A 72 6.84 -0.08 -6.66
C CYS A 72 6.76 -0.82 -8.01
N LEU A 73 5.59 -0.83 -8.65
CA LEU A 73 5.42 -1.53 -9.92
C LEU A 73 6.12 -0.82 -11.09
N SER A 74 6.21 0.51 -11.08
CA SER A 74 6.99 1.27 -12.07
C SER A 74 8.47 0.91 -12.06
N HIS A 75 9.03 0.56 -10.89
CA HIS A 75 10.40 0.05 -10.78
C HIS A 75 10.57 -1.39 -11.32
N LEU A 76 9.46 -2.09 -11.63
CA LEU A 76 9.44 -3.42 -12.25
C LEU A 76 8.98 -3.39 -13.70
N ALA A 77 9.03 -2.24 -14.38
CA ALA A 77 8.46 -2.04 -15.72
C ALA A 77 8.81 -3.16 -16.71
N GLU A 78 10.06 -3.64 -16.73
CA GLU A 78 10.49 -4.72 -17.63
C GLU A 78 9.79 -6.08 -17.39
N LEU A 79 9.14 -6.25 -16.24
CA LEU A 79 8.41 -7.46 -15.82
C LEU A 79 6.88 -7.31 -15.96
N LEU A 80 6.42 -6.19 -16.50
CA LEU A 80 5.01 -5.86 -16.65
C LEU A 80 4.57 -5.96 -18.12
N ALA A 81 3.28 -6.28 -18.32
CA ALA A 81 2.68 -6.32 -19.66
C ALA A 81 2.17 -4.93 -20.07
N GLU A 82 1.88 -4.72 -21.36
CA GLU A 82 1.29 -3.47 -21.87
C GLU A 82 0.03 -3.06 -21.09
N ARG A 83 -0.85 -4.02 -20.79
CA ARG A 83 -2.06 -3.80 -19.99
C ARG A 83 -1.77 -3.31 -18.58
N ASP A 84 -0.66 -3.74 -17.96
CA ASP A 84 -0.28 -3.25 -16.64
C ASP A 84 0.04 -1.75 -16.68
N PHE A 85 0.72 -1.27 -17.74
CA PHE A 85 1.03 0.15 -17.92
C PHE A 85 -0.22 1.01 -18.14
N GLU A 86 -1.20 0.53 -18.92
CA GLU A 86 -2.48 1.21 -19.09
C GLU A 86 -3.19 1.42 -17.74
N LEU A 87 -3.19 0.39 -16.88
CA LEU A 87 -3.79 0.46 -15.57
C LEU A 87 -3.02 1.41 -14.63
N LEU A 88 -1.68 1.38 -14.67
CA LEU A 88 -0.85 2.29 -13.87
C LEU A 88 -1.07 3.76 -14.28
N ALA A 89 -1.25 4.05 -15.56
CA ALA A 89 -1.58 5.40 -16.02
C ALA A 89 -2.91 5.90 -15.43
N LEU A 90 -3.95 5.06 -15.42
CA LEU A 90 -5.24 5.39 -14.79
C LEU A 90 -5.12 5.61 -13.27
N VAL A 91 -4.27 4.82 -12.60
CA VAL A 91 -3.96 4.99 -11.18
C VAL A 91 -3.27 6.33 -10.94
N SER A 92 -2.29 6.70 -11.76
CA SER A 92 -1.58 7.98 -11.67
C SER A 92 -2.55 9.17 -11.82
N ASP A 93 -3.45 9.13 -12.81
CA ASP A 93 -4.49 10.15 -12.99
C ASP A 93 -5.38 10.27 -11.74
N TRP A 94 -5.82 9.14 -11.19
CA TRP A 94 -6.61 9.13 -9.96
C TRP A 94 -5.86 9.66 -8.74
N VAL A 95 -4.57 9.35 -8.58
CA VAL A 95 -3.76 9.88 -7.46
C VAL A 95 -3.68 11.42 -7.54
N GLY A 96 -3.57 11.97 -8.75
CA GLY A 96 -3.57 13.42 -8.99
C GLY A 96 -4.89 14.10 -8.63
N GLU A 97 -6.02 13.50 -9.03
CA GLU A 97 -7.37 14.04 -8.76
C GLU A 97 -8.36 12.95 -8.30
N PRO A 98 -8.27 12.45 -7.05
CA PRO A 98 -9.08 11.30 -6.61
C PRO A 98 -10.58 11.60 -6.52
N GLY A 99 -10.94 12.89 -6.40
CA GLY A 99 -12.32 13.36 -6.41
C GLY A 99 -12.95 13.41 -7.81
N ASN A 100 -12.15 13.34 -8.88
CA ASN A 100 -12.62 13.49 -10.24
C ASN A 100 -13.47 12.25 -10.65
N PRO A 101 -14.76 12.43 -10.97
CA PRO A 101 -15.63 11.31 -11.32
C PRO A 101 -15.20 10.61 -12.61
N ARG A 102 -14.48 11.31 -13.52
CA ARG A 102 -13.99 10.71 -14.76
C ARG A 102 -12.87 9.70 -14.51
N HIS A 103 -11.92 10.03 -13.64
CA HIS A 103 -10.83 9.11 -13.30
C HIS A 103 -11.34 7.88 -12.57
N ARG A 104 -12.29 8.07 -11.64
CA ARG A 104 -12.98 6.95 -10.98
C ARG A 104 -13.71 6.05 -11.98
N ALA A 105 -14.52 6.63 -12.88
CA ALA A 105 -15.24 5.85 -13.89
C ALA A 105 -14.29 5.10 -14.85
N ALA A 106 -13.17 5.73 -15.23
CA ALA A 106 -12.17 5.11 -16.09
C ALA A 106 -11.53 3.88 -15.41
N LEU A 107 -11.08 4.01 -14.15
CA LEU A 107 -10.60 2.89 -13.35
C LEU A 107 -11.66 1.78 -13.26
N SER A 108 -12.89 2.12 -12.87
CA SER A 108 -13.95 1.13 -12.67
C SER A 108 -14.32 0.37 -13.95
N SER A 109 -14.19 1.01 -15.12
CA SER A 109 -14.41 0.36 -16.41
C SER A 109 -13.26 -0.55 -16.87
N ALA A 110 -12.06 -0.34 -16.33
CA ALA A 110 -10.83 -1.01 -16.78
C ALA A 110 -10.45 -2.24 -15.93
N ILE A 111 -11.00 -2.35 -14.72
CA ILE A 111 -10.62 -3.36 -13.73
C ILE A 111 -11.61 -4.55 -13.77
N ASP A 112 -11.07 -5.76 -13.78
CA ASP A 112 -11.84 -6.99 -13.53
C ASP A 112 -12.03 -7.18 -12.01
N PRO A 113 -13.23 -7.53 -11.53
CA PRO A 113 -13.46 -7.91 -10.13
C PRO A 113 -12.53 -9.01 -9.58
N SER A 114 -11.90 -9.83 -10.44
CA SER A 114 -10.87 -10.80 -10.10
C SER A 114 -9.51 -10.39 -10.72
N PRO A 115 -8.68 -9.60 -10.01
CA PRO A 115 -7.45 -9.06 -10.59
C PRO A 115 -6.41 -10.17 -10.82
N ALA A 116 -6.01 -10.35 -12.06
CA ALA A 116 -5.01 -11.36 -12.45
C ALA A 116 -3.56 -10.82 -12.49
N THR A 117 -3.37 -9.50 -12.41
CA THR A 117 -2.05 -8.87 -12.56
C THR A 117 -1.70 -7.95 -11.40
N PRO A 118 -0.40 -7.68 -11.14
CA PRO A 118 0.04 -6.73 -10.13
C PRO A 118 -0.62 -5.37 -10.27
N ALA A 119 -0.65 -4.80 -11.48
CA ALA A 119 -1.23 -3.48 -11.70
C ALA A 119 -2.75 -3.48 -11.54
N ALA A 120 -3.44 -4.59 -11.88
CA ALA A 120 -4.88 -4.72 -11.64
C ALA A 120 -5.23 -4.69 -10.14
N TRP A 121 -4.38 -5.26 -9.28
CA TRP A 121 -4.54 -5.14 -7.82
C TRP A 121 -4.36 -3.70 -7.33
N ILE A 122 -3.36 -2.97 -7.85
CA ILE A 122 -3.17 -1.56 -7.50
C ILE A 122 -4.34 -0.71 -8.01
N ALA A 123 -4.80 -0.93 -9.24
CA ALA A 123 -5.97 -0.24 -9.78
C ALA A 123 -7.24 -0.53 -8.97
N LEU A 124 -7.44 -1.77 -8.54
CA LEU A 124 -8.55 -2.14 -7.65
C LEU A 124 -8.49 -1.39 -6.32
N SER A 125 -7.30 -1.20 -5.75
CA SER A 125 -7.15 -0.43 -4.50
C SER A 125 -7.56 1.03 -4.66
N ALA A 126 -7.35 1.65 -5.82
CA ALA A 126 -7.81 3.00 -6.14
C ALA A 126 -9.35 3.08 -6.35
N ALA A 127 -9.92 2.01 -6.92
CA ALA A 127 -11.36 1.88 -7.14
C ALA A 127 -12.11 1.27 -5.95
N TRP A 128 -11.46 1.05 -4.79
CA TRP A 128 -12.00 0.24 -3.68
C TRP A 128 -13.34 0.74 -3.14
N ARG A 129 -13.56 2.05 -3.20
CA ARG A 129 -14.79 2.71 -2.73
C ARG A 129 -15.88 2.81 -3.80
N ASP A 130 -15.63 2.34 -5.01
CA ASP A 130 -16.63 2.33 -6.06
C ASP A 130 -17.71 1.26 -5.76
N PRO A 131 -19.00 1.64 -5.68
CA PRO A 131 -20.09 0.70 -5.44
C PRO A 131 -20.16 -0.45 -6.44
N ALA A 132 -19.59 -0.31 -7.63
CA ALA A 132 -19.61 -1.34 -8.68
C ALA A 132 -18.89 -2.64 -8.27
N PHE A 133 -17.93 -2.59 -7.35
CA PHE A 133 -17.12 -3.76 -6.98
C PHE A 133 -17.57 -4.48 -5.71
N ASP A 134 -18.53 -3.95 -4.97
CA ASP A 134 -19.01 -4.48 -3.68
C ASP A 134 -17.88 -4.90 -2.70
N MET A 135 -16.70 -4.25 -2.81
CA MET A 135 -15.50 -4.66 -2.07
C MET A 135 -15.65 -4.47 -0.56
N LEU A 136 -16.53 -3.57 -0.14
CA LEU A 136 -16.89 -3.38 1.28
C LEU A 136 -17.48 -4.67 1.89
N SER A 137 -18.22 -5.46 1.12
CA SER A 137 -18.82 -6.72 1.57
C SER A 137 -17.78 -7.84 1.73
N THR A 138 -16.62 -7.74 1.07
CA THR A 138 -15.49 -8.67 1.29
C THR A 138 -14.83 -8.46 2.66
N GLY A 139 -15.05 -7.29 3.27
CA GLY A 139 -14.46 -6.90 4.54
C GLY A 139 -12.95 -6.65 4.48
N PHE A 140 -12.31 -6.65 3.32
CA PHE A 140 -10.91 -6.24 3.15
C PHE A 140 -10.80 -4.72 2.95
N PRO A 141 -9.71 -4.07 3.42
CA PRO A 141 -9.42 -2.67 3.11
C PRO A 141 -8.65 -2.55 1.79
N ALA A 142 -8.60 -1.35 1.20
CA ALA A 142 -7.79 -1.06 0.02
C ALA A 142 -6.31 -1.45 0.20
N ALA A 143 -5.79 -1.34 1.44
CA ALA A 143 -4.45 -1.78 1.84
C ALA A 143 -4.16 -3.26 1.50
N HIS A 144 -5.18 -4.14 1.57
CA HIS A 144 -5.05 -5.53 1.18
C HIS A 144 -4.71 -5.67 -0.31
N ALA A 145 -5.40 -4.92 -1.17
CA ALA A 145 -5.16 -4.92 -2.61
C ALA A 145 -3.79 -4.30 -2.96
N VAL A 146 -3.37 -3.24 -2.26
CA VAL A 146 -2.01 -2.69 -2.41
C VAL A 146 -0.96 -3.76 -2.08
N ASN A 147 -1.09 -4.42 -0.92
CA ASN A 147 -0.20 -5.51 -0.50
C ASN A 147 -0.14 -6.64 -1.55
N ALA A 148 -1.31 -7.09 -2.02
CA ALA A 148 -1.41 -8.13 -3.04
C ALA A 148 -0.72 -7.72 -4.35
N GLY A 149 -0.92 -6.48 -4.81
CA GLY A 149 -0.29 -5.97 -6.04
C GLY A 149 1.23 -5.92 -5.94
N ILE A 150 1.77 -5.38 -4.85
CA ILE A 150 3.23 -5.28 -4.65
C ILE A 150 3.85 -6.67 -4.55
N LEU A 151 3.27 -7.58 -3.74
CA LEU A 151 3.81 -8.94 -3.58
C LEU A 151 3.67 -9.77 -4.87
N ALA A 152 2.61 -9.58 -5.64
CA ALA A 152 2.45 -10.21 -6.96
C ALA A 152 3.50 -9.70 -7.97
N GLY A 153 3.83 -8.41 -7.93
CA GLY A 153 4.92 -7.84 -8.73
C GLY A 153 6.27 -8.40 -8.30
N LEU A 154 6.54 -8.40 -6.99
CA LEU A 154 7.78 -8.93 -6.41
C LEU A 154 7.98 -10.42 -6.71
N ALA A 155 6.91 -11.21 -6.80
CA ALA A 155 6.96 -12.61 -7.19
C ALA A 155 7.53 -12.84 -8.60
N ARG A 156 7.46 -11.83 -9.48
CA ARG A 156 8.05 -11.86 -10.83
C ARG A 156 9.56 -11.58 -10.83
N VAL A 157 10.10 -11.01 -9.76
CA VAL A 157 11.53 -10.70 -9.63
C VAL A 157 12.32 -11.98 -9.41
N SER A 158 13.53 -12.03 -9.99
CA SER A 158 14.49 -13.11 -9.80
C SER A 158 14.74 -13.37 -8.31
N THR A 159 14.95 -14.63 -7.91
CA THR A 159 15.23 -14.95 -6.50
C THR A 159 16.49 -14.28 -5.97
N ALA A 160 17.48 -14.02 -6.82
CA ALA A 160 18.73 -13.37 -6.45
C ALA A 160 18.52 -11.89 -6.06
N ASP A 161 17.63 -11.19 -6.77
CA ASP A 161 17.43 -9.75 -6.58
C ASP A 161 16.23 -9.43 -5.67
N ARG A 162 15.36 -10.41 -5.41
CA ARG A 162 14.08 -10.22 -4.72
C ARG A 162 14.20 -9.50 -3.39
N PHE A 163 15.18 -9.88 -2.55
CA PHE A 163 15.34 -9.23 -1.26
C PHE A 163 15.76 -7.76 -1.40
N ALA A 164 16.69 -7.45 -2.31
CA ALA A 164 17.13 -6.07 -2.53
C ALA A 164 15.98 -5.18 -3.04
N VAL A 165 15.16 -5.71 -3.96
CA VAL A 165 13.95 -5.02 -4.46
C VAL A 165 12.92 -4.84 -3.34
N LEU A 166 12.65 -5.89 -2.55
CA LEU A 166 11.75 -5.83 -1.40
C LEU A 166 12.19 -4.75 -0.40
N SER A 167 13.48 -4.71 -0.05
CA SER A 167 14.03 -3.69 0.84
C SER A 167 13.83 -2.29 0.26
N ALA A 168 14.09 -2.08 -1.03
CA ALA A 168 13.89 -0.78 -1.68
C ALA A 168 12.41 -0.34 -1.63
N PHE A 169 11.46 -1.25 -1.85
CA PHE A 169 10.02 -0.96 -1.74
C PHE A 169 9.63 -0.57 -0.32
N VAL A 170 10.13 -1.28 0.69
CA VAL A 170 9.85 -0.98 2.10
C VAL A 170 10.44 0.36 2.50
N GLU A 171 11.68 0.66 2.12
CA GLU A 171 12.31 1.96 2.41
C GLU A 171 11.53 3.11 1.75
N MET A 172 11.07 2.93 0.51
CA MET A 172 10.21 3.91 -0.16
C MET A 172 8.88 4.10 0.60
N GLY A 173 8.27 3.02 1.09
CA GLY A 173 7.03 3.08 1.89
C GLY A 173 7.23 3.81 3.22
N ILE A 174 8.36 3.59 3.88
CA ILE A 174 8.76 4.30 5.11
C ILE A 174 8.93 5.79 4.83
N GLN A 175 9.66 6.17 3.77
CA GLN A 175 9.83 7.58 3.39
C GLN A 175 8.49 8.26 3.08
N MET A 176 7.56 7.56 2.40
CA MET A 176 6.22 8.11 2.18
C MET A 176 5.45 8.33 3.47
N ALA A 177 5.56 7.42 4.44
CA ALA A 177 4.90 7.57 5.74
C ALA A 177 5.44 8.80 6.50
N GLU A 178 6.75 9.00 6.51
CA GLU A 178 7.41 10.17 7.10
C GLU A 178 6.99 11.48 6.40
N MET A 179 6.81 11.46 5.06
CA MET A 179 6.32 12.64 4.32
C MET A 179 4.85 12.97 4.59
N GLU A 180 3.98 11.96 4.69
CA GLU A 180 2.56 12.15 5.04
C GLU A 180 2.41 12.71 6.45
N ALA A 181 3.23 12.23 7.37
CA ALA A 181 3.32 12.72 8.73
C ALA A 181 3.67 14.20 8.84
N GLN A 182 4.70 14.60 8.11
CA GLN A 182 5.11 15.98 8.08
C GLN A 182 4.00 16.87 7.51
N ARG A 183 3.30 16.41 6.46
CA ARG A 183 2.15 17.14 5.88
C ARG A 183 1.02 17.33 6.88
N GLN A 184 0.61 16.28 7.60
CA GLN A 184 -0.44 16.37 8.62
C GLN A 184 -0.07 17.32 9.77
N SER A 185 1.21 17.40 10.14
CA SER A 185 1.66 18.34 11.17
C SER A 185 1.56 19.80 10.74
N VAL A 186 1.75 20.09 9.45
CA VAL A 186 1.66 21.44 8.87
C VAL A 186 0.20 21.87 8.75
N ASP A 187 -0.69 20.97 8.31
CA ASP A 187 -2.13 21.27 8.17
C ASP A 187 -2.85 21.45 9.52
N ALA A 188 -2.24 21.05 10.63
CA ALA A 188 -2.78 21.19 11.97
C ALA A 188 -2.52 22.58 12.61
N TYR A 189 -1.82 23.48 11.92
CA TYR A 189 -1.47 24.84 12.37
C TYR A 189 -2.15 25.90 11.52
#